data_AF-B0EA24-F1
#
_entry.id   AF-B0EA24-F1
#
_cell.length_a   1.000
_cell.length_b   1.000
_cell.length_c   1.000
_cell.angle_alpha   90.00
_cell.angle_beta   90.00
_cell.angle_gamma   90.00
#
_symmetry.space_group_name_H-M   'P 1'
#
loop_
_entity.id
_entity.type
_entity.pdbx_description
1 polymer ?
#
loop_
_entity_poly.entity_id
_entity_poly.type
_entity_poly.pdbx_seq_one_letter_code
_entity_poly.pdbx_strand_id
1 'polypeptide(L)'
;MCMEQEWTVVEQLVLVESIDYYCPYDYRDWRLVSELVIKTMSYFNHGNIKLYSPDECFNQWTVIEKKYLDKIPIECSLLRSIILILRNKRIEELDTEIQIIKQRLLHFKQIS
;
A
#
# COMPACT_ATOMS: atom_id res chain seq x y z
N MET A 1 -21.42 -2.10 12.31
CA MET A 1 -20.36 -2.83 11.60
C MET A 1 -19.80 -1.88 10.55
N CYS A 2 -18.69 -1.20 10.85
CA CYS A 2 -17.96 -0.47 9.83
C CYS A 2 -17.33 -1.53 8.92
N MET A 3 -17.65 -1.52 7.63
CA MET A 3 -16.90 -2.35 6.69
C MET A 3 -15.47 -1.83 6.70
N GLU A 4 -14.53 -2.67 7.13
CA GLU A 4 -13.10 -2.40 7.02
C GLU A 4 -12.81 -2.13 5.54
N GLN A 5 -12.55 -0.87 5.20
CA GLN A 5 -12.17 -0.51 3.85
C GLN A 5 -10.77 -1.07 3.60
N GLU A 6 -10.64 -2.00 2.65
CA GLU A 6 -9.33 -2.51 2.24
C GLU A 6 -8.55 -1.36 1.57
N TRP A 7 -7.36 -1.07 2.09
CA TRP A 7 -6.46 -0.08 1.52
C TRP A 7 -5.99 -0.53 0.13
N THR A 8 -5.81 0.43 -0.78
CA THR A 8 -5.23 0.21 -2.11
C THR A 8 -3.80 -0.31 -2.02
N VAL A 9 -3.27 -0.88 -3.11
CA VAL A 9 -1.88 -1.36 -3.14
C VAL A 9 -0.88 -0.25 -2.83
N VAL A 10 -1.15 0.98 -3.28
CA VAL A 10 -0.32 2.16 -2.98
C VAL A 10 -0.34 2.50 -1.49
N GLU A 11 -1.53 2.54 -0.87
CA GLU A 11 -1.66 2.80 0.58
C GLU A 11 -0.98 1.71 1.40
N GLN A 12 -1.16 0.43 1.03
CA GLN A 12 -0.49 -0.70 1.67
C GLN A 12 1.04 -0.60 1.53
N LEU A 13 1.55 -0.23 0.35
CA LEU A 13 2.99 -0.04 0.13
C LEU A 13 3.58 1.05 1.03
N VAL A 14 2.92 2.22 1.07
CA VAL A 14 3.36 3.34 1.90
C VAL A 14 3.38 2.92 3.38
N LEU A 15 2.38 2.17 3.83
CA LEU A 15 2.35 1.62 5.19
C LEU A 15 3.53 0.70 5.48
N VAL A 16 3.73 -0.34 4.67
CA VAL A 16 4.75 -1.37 4.97
C VAL A 16 6.17 -0.82 4.84
N GLU A 17 6.41 0.14 3.94
CA GLU A 17 7.70 0.82 3.85
C GLU A 17 7.93 1.79 5.02
N SER A 18 6.87 2.42 5.53
CA SER A 18 6.95 3.23 6.75
C SER A 18 7.25 2.37 7.99
N ILE A 19 6.69 1.16 8.06
CA ILE A 19 6.98 0.16 9.10
C ILE A 19 8.43 -0.31 9.00
N ASP A 20 8.93 -0.61 7.80
CA ASP A 20 10.35 -1.00 7.59
C ASP A 20 11.32 0.12 7.99
N TYR A 21 10.95 1.38 7.75
CA TYR A 21 11.76 2.54 8.12
C TYR A 21 11.82 2.77 9.65
N TYR A 22 10.67 2.77 10.33
CA TYR A 22 10.61 3.09 11.76
C TYR A 22 10.75 1.89 12.70
N CYS A 23 10.49 0.67 12.22
CA CYS A 23 10.45 -0.57 13.01
C CYS A 23 9.62 -0.41 14.31
N PRO A 24 8.28 -0.24 14.23
CA PRO A 24 7.49 0.14 15.40
C PRO A 24 7.36 -0.97 16.44
N TYR A 25 7.63 -0.65 17.71
CA TYR A 25 7.45 -1.55 18.86
C TYR A 25 6.41 -1.03 19.85
N ASP A 26 6.29 0.29 19.99
CA ASP A 26 5.33 0.94 20.87
C ASP A 26 4.41 1.94 20.14
N TYR A 27 3.43 2.48 20.84
CA TYR A 27 2.45 3.42 20.25
C TYR A 27 3.09 4.70 19.68
N ARG A 28 4.21 5.17 20.25
CA ARG A 28 4.92 6.36 19.74
C ARG A 28 5.53 6.06 18.38
N ASP A 29 6.04 4.86 18.17
CA ASP A 29 6.56 4.46 16.87
C ASP A 29 5.44 4.35 15.83
N TRP A 30 4.29 3.78 16.20
CA TRP A 30 3.10 3.74 15.35
C TRP A 30 2.58 5.14 14.99
N ARG A 31 2.77 6.12 15.89
CA ARG A 31 2.50 7.53 15.57
C ARG A 31 3.44 8.06 14.48
N LEU A 32 4.73 7.73 14.51
CA LEU A 32 5.67 8.14 13.47
C LEU A 32 5.34 7.49 12.12
N VAL A 33 4.96 6.20 12.13
CA VAL A 33 4.47 5.48 10.96
C VAL A 33 3.24 6.20 10.37
N SER A 34 2.23 6.48 11.21
CA SER A 34 1.03 7.22 10.82
C SER A 34 1.34 8.60 10.23
N GLU A 35 2.23 9.37 10.87
CA GLU A 35 2.64 10.69 10.40
C GLU A 35 3.31 10.62 9.01
N LEU A 36 4.15 9.61 8.76
CA LEU A 36 4.78 9.40 7.46
C LEU A 36 3.79 8.94 6.38
N VAL A 37 2.86 8.04 6.73
CA VAL A 37 1.78 7.60 5.83
C VAL A 37 0.92 8.80 5.44
N ILE A 38 0.46 9.60 6.41
CA ILE A 38 -0.33 10.81 6.17
C ILE A 38 0.42 11.76 5.25
N LYS A 39 1.68 12.07 5.58
CA LYS A 39 2.50 12.99 4.80
C LYS A 39 2.64 12.51 3.36
N THR A 40 2.96 11.24 3.16
CA THR A 40 3.14 10.65 1.83
C THR A 40 1.83 10.63 1.05
N MET A 41 0.74 10.14 1.63
CA MET A 41 -0.56 10.08 0.96
C MET A 41 -1.12 11.46 0.63
N SER A 42 -0.90 12.46 1.50
CA SER A 42 -1.32 13.84 1.27
C SER A 42 -0.63 14.51 0.08
N TYR A 43 0.55 14.04 -0.31
CA TYR A 43 1.26 14.51 -1.48
C TYR A 43 0.58 14.06 -2.78
N PHE A 44 0.04 12.83 -2.80
CA PHE A 44 -0.56 12.24 -4.00
C PHE A 44 -2.05 12.51 -4.13
N ASN A 45 -2.76 12.75 -3.02
CA ASN A 45 -4.19 13.01 -3.05
C ASN A 45 -4.63 13.81 -1.81
N HIS A 46 -5.70 14.61 -1.92
CA HIS A 46 -6.36 15.24 -0.77
C HIS A 46 -7.20 14.22 0.02
N GLY A 47 -6.57 13.11 0.41
CA GLY A 47 -7.21 11.99 1.08
C GLY A 47 -7.67 12.35 2.50
N ASN A 48 -8.66 11.62 3.00
CA ASN A 48 -9.18 11.78 4.36
C ASN A 48 -8.12 11.31 5.37
N ILE A 49 -7.37 12.25 5.93
CA ILE A 49 -6.28 12.02 6.90
C ILE A 49 -6.70 11.12 8.07
N LYS A 50 -7.99 11.15 8.45
CA LYS A 50 -8.52 10.31 9.54
C LYS A 50 -8.46 8.81 9.26
N LEU A 51 -8.29 8.40 8.00
CA LEU A 51 -8.12 6.99 7.62
C LEU A 51 -6.75 6.42 8.01
N TYR A 52 -5.77 7.27 8.31
CA TYR A 52 -4.38 6.84 8.54
C TYR A 52 -3.93 7.07 9.99
N SER A 53 -4.82 6.94 10.97
CA SER A 53 -4.44 7.07 12.39
C SER A 53 -3.44 5.97 12.80
N PRO A 54 -2.73 6.11 13.93
CA PRO A 54 -1.81 5.07 14.42
C PRO A 54 -2.50 3.72 14.61
N ASP A 55 -3.69 3.72 15.21
CA ASP A 55 -4.50 2.52 15.41
C ASP A 55 -4.88 1.89 14.06
N GLU A 56 -5.21 2.71 13.07
CA GLU A 56 -5.63 2.19 11.77
C GLU A 56 -4.46 1.68 10.93
N CYS A 57 -3.28 2.28 11.05
CA CYS A 57 -2.04 1.73 10.50
C CYS A 57 -1.72 0.35 11.11
N PHE A 58 -1.90 0.20 12.43
CA PHE A 58 -1.70 -1.07 13.12
C PHE A 58 -2.72 -2.14 12.68
N ASN A 59 -4.01 -1.79 12.60
CA ASN A 59 -5.07 -2.69 12.15
C ASN A 59 -4.83 -3.14 10.70
N GLN A 60 -4.44 -2.22 9.81
CA GLN A 60 -4.15 -2.56 8.43
C GLN A 60 -2.90 -3.43 8.30
N TRP A 61 -1.86 -3.17 9.11
CA TRP A 61 -0.70 -4.07 9.17
C TRP A 61 -1.11 -5.49 9.57
N THR A 62 -1.94 -5.66 10.60
CA THR A 62 -2.39 -7.00 11.04
C THR A 62 -3.22 -7.72 9.98
N VAL A 63 -4.06 -6.99 9.23
CA VAL A 63 -4.79 -7.55 8.08
C VAL A 63 -3.84 -8.00 6.97
N ILE A 64 -2.86 -7.17 6.61
CA ILE A 64 -1.83 -7.48 5.60
C ILE A 64 -1.00 -8.68 6.04
N GLU A 65 -0.50 -8.66 7.26
CA GLU A 65 0.33 -9.72 7.84
C GLU A 65 -0.41 -11.06 7.75
N LYS A 66 -1.64 -11.13 8.26
CA LYS A 66 -2.47 -12.34 8.20
C LYS A 66 -2.74 -12.81 6.76
N LYS A 67 -2.90 -11.89 5.80
CA LYS A 67 -3.14 -12.22 4.39
C LYS A 67 -1.96 -12.91 3.72
N TYR A 68 -0.74 -12.67 4.17
CA TYR A 68 0.49 -13.16 3.54
C TYR A 68 1.30 -14.13 4.40
N LEU A 69 1.02 -14.23 5.70
CA LEU A 69 1.75 -15.06 6.66
C LEU A 69 1.93 -16.51 6.16
N ASP A 70 0.84 -17.16 5.75
CA ASP A 70 0.87 -18.56 5.29
C ASP A 70 1.38 -18.74 3.86
N LYS A 71 1.65 -17.65 3.14
CA LYS A 71 2.10 -17.66 1.73
C LYS A 71 3.60 -17.44 1.59
N ILE A 72 4.27 -17.01 2.66
CA ILE A 72 5.68 -16.68 2.65
C ILE A 72 6.45 -17.80 3.34
N PRO A 73 7.50 -18.36 2.70
CA PRO A 73 8.35 -19.37 3.33
C PRO A 73 8.92 -18.86 4.66
N ILE A 74 9.00 -19.74 5.65
CA ILE A 74 9.41 -19.40 7.02
C ILE A 74 10.85 -18.86 7.06
N GLU A 75 11.68 -19.25 6.10
CA GLU A 75 13.07 -18.82 5.99
C GLU A 75 13.21 -17.36 5.48
N CYS A 76 12.13 -16.79 4.94
CA CYS A 76 12.10 -15.44 4.39
C CYS A 76 11.65 -14.41 5.44
N SER A 77 12.21 -13.20 5.37
CA SER A 77 11.72 -12.08 6.17
C SER A 77 10.31 -11.68 5.71
N LEU A 78 9.33 -11.85 6.59
CA LEU A 78 7.91 -11.60 6.32
C LEU A 78 7.68 -10.19 5.75
N LEU A 79 8.15 -9.15 6.44
CA LEU A 79 7.98 -7.75 6.03
C LEU A 79 8.60 -7.47 4.65
N ARG A 80 9.84 -7.91 4.42
CA ARG A 80 10.52 -7.70 3.13
C ARG A 80 9.84 -8.44 1.98
N SER A 81 9.37 -9.65 2.24
CA SER A 81 8.60 -10.43 1.27
C SER A 81 7.25 -9.76 0.94
N ILE A 82 6.54 -9.21 1.94
CA ILE A 82 5.32 -8.43 1.73
C ILE A 82 5.60 -7.19 0.87
N ILE A 83 6.66 -6.42 1.17
CA ILE A 83 7.07 -5.25 0.37
C ILE A 83 7.29 -5.66 -1.09
N LEU A 84 8.04 -6.74 -1.33
CA LEU A 84 8.31 -7.21 -2.68
C LEU A 84 7.03 -7.62 -3.43
N ILE A 85 6.14 -8.37 -2.78
CA ILE A 85 4.85 -8.80 -3.36
C ILE A 85 4.01 -7.57 -3.74
N LEU A 86 3.89 -6.59 -2.85
CA LEU A 86 3.11 -5.40 -3.09
C LEU A 86 3.71 -4.53 -4.21
N ARG A 87 5.04 -4.44 -4.30
CA ARG A 87 5.73 -3.71 -5.39
C ARG A 87 5.44 -4.35 -6.74
N ASN A 88 5.50 -5.68 -6.83
CA ASN A 88 5.17 -6.41 -8.05
C ASN A 88 3.70 -6.18 -8.45
N LYS A 89 2.77 -6.23 -7.49
CA LYS A 89 1.36 -5.89 -7.74
C LYS A 89 1.19 -4.47 -8.30
N ARG A 90 1.91 -3.49 -7.76
CA ARG A 90 1.82 -2.12 -8.28
C ARG A 90 2.37 -2.00 -9.70
N ILE A 91 3.42 -2.75 -10.04
CA ILE A 91 3.94 -2.84 -11.41
C ILE A 91 2.87 -3.42 -12.35
N GLU A 92 2.19 -4.50 -11.96
CA GLU A 92 1.12 -5.11 -12.75
C GLU A 92 -0.08 -4.15 -12.99
N GLU A 93 -0.46 -3.38 -11.96
CA GLU A 93 -1.47 -2.33 -12.10
C GLU A 93 -1.05 -1.26 -13.12
N LEU A 94 0.18 -0.77 -13.01
CA LEU A 94 0.74 0.23 -13.94
C LEU A 94 0.84 -0.30 -15.37
N ASP A 95 1.27 -1.54 -15.55
CA ASP A 95 1.34 -2.17 -16.88
C ASP A 95 -0.05 -2.27 -17.51
N THR A 96 -1.07 -2.61 -16.71
CA THR A 96 -2.47 -2.64 -17.17
C THR A 96 -2.95 -1.24 -17.58
N GLU A 97 -2.69 -0.22 -16.76
CA GLU A 97 -3.03 1.18 -17.08
C GLU A 97 -2.35 1.64 -18.39
N ILE A 98 -1.08 1.30 -18.58
CA ILE A 98 -0.31 1.61 -19.80
C ILE A 98 -0.94 0.94 -21.03
N GLN A 99 -1.33 -0.33 -20.94
CA GLN A 99 -1.97 -1.03 -22.06
C GLN A 99 -3.30 -0.40 -22.45
N ILE A 100 -4.12 -0.01 -21.47
CA ILE A 100 -5.39 0.69 -21.70
C ILE A 100 -5.15 2.00 -22.44
N ILE A 101 -4.15 2.78 -22.00
CA ILE A 101 -3.80 4.05 -22.66
C ILE A 101 -3.32 3.81 -24.09
N LYS A 102 -2.47 2.80 -24.33
CA LYS A 102 -2.00 2.43 -25.68
C LYS A 102 -3.17 2.10 -26.62
N GLN A 103 -4.15 1.31 -26.15
CA GLN A 103 -5.34 0.97 -26.94
C GLN A 103 -6.17 2.22 -27.28
N ARG A 104 -6.36 3.13 -26.32
CA ARG A 104 -7.06 4.40 -26.55
C ARG A 104 -6.35 5.28 -27.58
N LEU A 105 -5.02 5.39 -27.50
CA LEU A 105 -4.23 6.17 -28.46
C LEU A 105 -4.30 5.59 -29.88
N LEU A 106 -4.29 4.26 -30.02
CA LEU A 106 -4.48 3.61 -31.33
C LEU A 106 -5.86 3.91 -31.92
N HIS A 107 -6.91 3.87 -31.10
CA HIS A 107 -8.27 4.23 -31.52
C HIS A 107 -8.36 5.71 -31.97
N PHE A 108 -7.74 6.64 -31.25
CA PHE A 108 -7.69 8.05 -31.67
C PHE A 108 -6.96 8.24 -33.01
N LYS A 109 -5.86 7.52 -33.25
CA LYS A 109 -5.12 7.57 -34.51
C LYS A 109 -5.93 7.05 -35.71
N GLN A 110 -6.88 6.13 -35.49
CA GLN A 110 -7.74 5.60 -36.55
C GLN A 110 -8.90 6.52 -36.92
N ILE A 111 -9.24 7.47 -36.05
CA ILE A 111 -10.34 8.44 -36.25
C ILE A 111 -9.81 9.77 -36.83
N SER A 112 -8.51 10.06 -36.65
CA SER A 112 -7.82 11.19 -37.28
C SER A 112 -7.33 10.87 -38.69
#